data_AF-A0A378VGW6-F1
#
_entry.id   AF-A0A378VGW6-F1
#
_cell.length_a   1.000
_cell.length_b   1.000
_cell.length_c   1.000
_cell.angle_alpha   90.00
_cell.angle_beta   90.00
_cell.angle_gamma   90.00
#
_symmetry.space_group_name_H-M   'P 1'
#
loop_
_entity.id
_entity.type
_entity.pdbx_description
1 polymer ?
#
loop_
_entity_poly.entity_id
_entity_poly.type
_entity_poly.pdbx_seq_one_letter_code
_entity_poly.pdbx_strand_id
1 'polypeptide(L)'
;MKVHEKIRKIRELKNFSQENMAEQLQMSVNGYAKIERGEVGLQMDKLEKIADVLGMDVVDLLTVEKNLVFLNMENRTNSANYYASQEQYVIEIEKLKQQNCYLQAILMEKEKLITWQKQQLDSLNELIRTIGRG
;
A
#
# COMPACT_ATOMS: atom_id res chain seq x y z
N MET A 1 -13.24 4.25 8.82
CA MET A 1 -12.88 5.36 9.73
C MET A 1 -13.77 6.56 9.40
N LYS A 2 -14.36 7.21 10.40
CA LYS A 2 -15.17 8.42 10.21
C LYS A 2 -14.27 9.65 10.04
N VAL A 3 -14.79 10.73 9.45
CA VAL A 3 -14.02 11.95 9.16
C VAL A 3 -13.43 12.58 10.43
N HIS A 4 -14.20 12.67 11.51
CA HIS A 4 -13.70 13.23 12.79
C HIS A 4 -12.54 12.42 13.41
N GLU A 5 -12.55 11.10 13.26
CA GLU A 5 -11.44 10.22 13.66
C GLU A 5 -10.21 10.46 12.80
N LYS A 6 -10.41 10.68 11.49
CA LYS A 6 -9.34 10.97 10.52
C LYS A 6 -8.65 12.29 10.84
N ILE A 7 -9.43 13.35 11.11
CA ILE A 7 -8.92 14.67 11.54
C ILE A 7 -8.01 14.52 12.76
N ARG A 8 -8.48 13.79 13.80
CA ARG A 8 -7.71 13.56 15.02
C ARG A 8 -6.38 12.86 14.74
N LYS A 9 -6.41 11.76 13.96
CA LYS A 9 -5.20 11.00 13.63
C LYS A 9 -4.18 11.83 12.87
N ILE A 10 -4.61 12.58 11.86
CA ILE A 10 -3.70 13.41 11.05
C ILE A 10 -3.11 14.54 11.92
N ARG A 11 -3.91 15.16 12.79
CA ARG A 11 -3.43 16.16 13.75
C ARG A 11 -2.33 15.59 14.63
N GLU A 12 -2.57 14.41 15.23
CA GLU A 12 -1.60 13.73 16.09
C GLU A 12 -0.33 13.33 15.32
N LEU A 13 -0.45 12.85 14.08
CA LEU A 13 0.69 12.55 13.20
C LEU A 13 1.54 13.79 12.90
N LYS A 14 0.91 14.96 12.78
CA LYS A 14 1.60 16.25 12.59
C LYS A 14 2.10 16.88 13.89
N ASN A 15 1.97 16.19 15.03
CA ASN A 15 2.32 16.69 16.37
C ASN A 15 1.61 18.01 16.74
N PHE A 16 0.42 18.27 16.19
CA PHE A 16 -0.37 19.43 16.55
C PHE A 16 -1.19 19.16 17.82
N SER A 17 -1.16 20.10 18.77
CA SER A 17 -2.06 20.05 19.92
C SER A 17 -3.48 20.48 19.52
N GLN A 18 -4.47 20.21 20.37
CA GLN A 18 -5.83 20.70 20.14
C GLN A 18 -5.89 22.23 20.22
N GLU A 19 -5.04 22.84 21.04
CA GLU A 19 -4.85 24.28 21.14
C GLU A 19 -4.30 24.86 19.84
N ASN A 20 -3.29 24.24 19.23
CA ASN A 20 -2.74 24.70 17.94
C ASN A 20 -3.80 24.71 16.83
N MET A 21 -4.61 23.65 16.74
CA MET A 21 -5.69 23.59 15.76
C MET A 21 -6.78 24.62 16.05
N ALA A 22 -7.17 24.75 17.31
CA ALA A 22 -8.20 25.70 17.72
C ALA A 22 -7.78 27.15 17.43
N GLU A 23 -6.51 27.48 17.65
CA GLU A 23 -5.94 28.79 17.31
C GLU A 23 -5.96 29.04 15.80
N GLN A 24 -5.46 28.11 14.98
CA GLN A 24 -5.47 28.26 13.52
C GLN A 24 -6.87 28.32 12.92
N LEU A 25 -7.84 27.60 13.52
CA LEU A 25 -9.24 27.60 13.10
C LEU A 25 -10.07 28.73 13.74
N GLN A 26 -9.45 29.59 14.54
CA GLN A 26 -10.07 30.70 15.26
C GLN A 26 -11.30 30.26 16.05
N MET A 27 -11.18 29.19 16.83
CA MET A 27 -12.25 28.64 17.65
C MET A 27 -11.78 28.23 19.04
N SER A 28 -12.72 27.86 19.92
CA SER A 28 -12.34 27.38 21.25
C SER A 28 -11.78 25.95 21.18
N VAL A 29 -10.81 25.66 22.05
CA VAL A 29 -10.22 24.31 22.22
C VAL A 29 -11.31 23.27 22.48
N ASN A 30 -12.26 23.59 23.36
CA ASN A 30 -13.42 22.75 23.63
C ASN A 30 -14.28 22.51 22.38
N GLY A 31 -14.46 23.54 21.53
CA GLY A 31 -15.18 23.42 20.27
C GLY A 31 -14.48 22.48 19.30
N TYR A 32 -13.15 22.57 19.19
CA TYR A 32 -12.36 21.66 18.36
C TYR A 32 -12.37 20.22 18.92
N ALA A 33 -12.25 20.05 20.24
CA ALA A 33 -12.32 18.73 20.86
C ALA A 33 -13.66 18.01 20.62
N LYS A 34 -14.78 18.77 20.59
CA LYS A 34 -16.10 18.23 20.22
C LYS A 34 -16.17 17.74 18.77
N ILE A 35 -15.46 18.42 17.86
CA ILE A 35 -15.33 17.99 16.46
C ILE A 35 -14.66 16.62 16.40
N GLU A 36 -13.53 16.43 17.07
CA GLU A 36 -12.79 15.16 17.04
C GLU A 36 -13.59 13.98 17.63
N ARG A 37 -14.45 14.26 18.61
CA ARG A 37 -15.38 13.28 19.19
C ARG A 37 -16.63 13.03 18.34
N GLY A 38 -16.86 13.80 17.28
CA GLY A 38 -18.04 13.68 16.43
C GLY A 38 -19.33 14.19 17.09
N GLU A 39 -19.22 15.02 18.12
CA GLU A 39 -20.36 15.62 18.84
C GLU A 39 -20.96 16.82 18.11
N VAL A 40 -20.23 17.36 17.13
CA VAL A 40 -20.63 18.52 16.32
C VAL A 40 -20.56 18.15 14.85
N GLY A 41 -21.63 18.46 14.11
CA GLY A 41 -21.66 18.32 12.67
C GLY A 41 -20.69 19.29 11.99
N LEU A 42 -19.89 18.78 11.06
CA LEU A 42 -18.97 19.59 10.25
C LEU A 42 -19.67 20.02 8.95
N GLN A 43 -19.65 21.33 8.68
CA GLN A 43 -20.04 21.89 7.38
C GLN A 43 -18.84 21.90 6.43
N MET A 44 -19.10 21.95 5.12
CA MET A 44 -18.06 21.88 4.08
C MET A 44 -16.98 22.95 4.25
N ASP A 45 -17.37 24.21 4.45
CA ASP A 45 -16.44 25.33 4.68
C ASP A 45 -15.49 25.09 5.87
N LYS A 46 -15.94 24.33 6.87
CA LYS A 46 -15.13 24.00 8.04
C LYS A 46 -14.19 22.83 7.76
N LEU A 47 -14.63 21.87 6.95
CA LEU A 47 -13.79 20.78 6.48
C LEU A 47 -12.64 21.29 5.61
N GLU A 48 -12.91 22.25 4.72
CA GLU A 48 -11.90 22.90 3.89
C GLU A 48 -10.84 23.59 4.76
N LYS A 49 -11.26 24.44 5.71
CA LYS A 49 -10.33 25.09 6.64
C LYS A 49 -9.50 24.10 7.45
N ILE A 50 -10.09 22.99 7.88
CA ILE A 50 -9.37 21.94 8.60
C ILE A 50 -8.35 21.27 7.66
N ALA A 51 -8.73 20.98 6.41
CA ALA A 51 -7.84 20.40 5.41
C ALA A 51 -6.66 21.33 5.09
N ASP A 52 -6.92 22.64 4.96
CA ASP A 52 -5.90 23.68 4.76
C ASP A 52 -4.88 23.72 5.91
N VAL A 53 -5.38 23.75 7.16
CA VAL A 53 -4.52 23.72 8.36
C VAL A 53 -3.69 22.43 8.43
N LEU A 54 -4.27 21.31 8.00
CA LEU A 54 -3.57 20.03 7.92
C LEU A 54 -2.69 19.92 6.66
N GLY A 55 -2.73 20.88 5.74
CA GLY A 55 -1.95 20.90 4.50
C GLY A 55 -2.29 19.76 3.55
N MET A 56 -3.57 19.47 3.36
CA MET A 56 -4.05 18.43 2.43
C MET A 56 -5.35 18.83 1.74
N ASP A 57 -5.73 18.11 0.70
CA ASP A 57 -6.99 18.34 0.00
C ASP A 57 -8.19 17.84 0.81
N VAL A 58 -9.30 18.57 0.77
CA VAL A 58 -10.55 18.20 1.45
C VAL A 58 -11.13 16.88 0.92
N VAL A 59 -10.90 16.56 -0.36
CA VAL A 59 -11.28 15.29 -0.98
C VAL A 59 -10.49 14.14 -0.33
N ASP A 60 -9.20 14.34 -0.08
CA ASP A 60 -8.39 13.34 0.63
C ASP A 60 -8.89 13.13 2.06
N LEU A 61 -9.31 14.21 2.74
CA LEU A 61 -9.89 14.14 4.09
C LEU A 61 -11.23 13.39 4.11
N LEU A 62 -12.04 13.51 3.06
CA LEU A 62 -13.35 12.86 2.94
C LEU A 62 -13.28 11.44 2.37
N THR A 63 -12.19 11.10 1.69
CA THR A 63 -12.00 9.78 1.09
C THR A 63 -11.96 8.70 2.17
N VAL A 64 -12.93 7.79 2.11
CA VAL A 64 -12.99 6.60 2.95
C VAL A 64 -11.99 5.60 2.40
N GLU A 65 -10.85 5.50 3.07
CA GLU A 65 -9.76 4.67 2.59
C GLU A 65 -10.06 3.19 2.67
N LYS A 66 -9.89 2.52 1.54
CA LYS A 66 -9.68 1.08 1.43
C LYS A 66 -8.18 0.72 1.42
N ASN A 67 -7.35 1.50 2.14
CA ASN A 67 -5.87 1.58 2.13
C ASN A 67 -5.39 2.85 1.40
N LEU A 68 -5.14 3.96 2.10
CA LEU A 68 -4.15 4.94 1.64
C LEU A 68 -3.00 4.95 2.64
N VAL A 69 -1.84 4.58 2.12
CA VAL A 69 -0.56 4.88 2.75
C VAL A 69 -0.39 6.39 2.66
N PHE A 70 -0.76 7.11 3.73
CA PHE A 70 -0.42 8.52 3.87
C PHE A 70 1.10 8.65 4.04
N LEU A 71 1.78 8.89 2.92
CA LEU A 71 3.18 9.30 2.91
C LEU A 71 3.26 10.76 3.42
N ASN A 72 3.44 10.94 4.72
CA ASN A 72 4.05 12.16 5.23
C ASN A 72 5.49 11.85 5.68
N MET A 73 6.38 12.37 4.85
CA MET A 73 7.77 12.67 5.11
C MET A 73 7.89 13.47 6.42
N GLU A 74 8.93 13.18 7.19
CA GLU A 74 9.40 13.91 8.38
C GLU A 74 8.84 13.50 9.76
N ASN A 75 9.55 12.54 10.36
CA ASN A 75 9.94 12.54 11.77
C ASN A 75 8.84 12.42 12.86
N ARG A 76 8.49 11.17 13.21
CA ARG A 76 8.72 10.52 14.53
C ARG A 76 7.65 9.45 14.82
N THR A 77 7.94 8.18 14.55
CA THR A 77 7.56 7.02 15.41
C THR A 77 8.44 5.82 15.06
N ASN A 78 9.67 5.80 15.60
CA ASN A 78 10.63 4.71 15.31
C ASN A 78 10.19 3.33 15.84
N SER A 79 9.16 3.25 16.69
CA SER A 79 8.64 1.99 17.24
C SER A 79 7.42 1.44 16.49
N ALA A 80 6.49 2.29 16.03
CA ALA A 80 5.34 1.84 15.24
C ALA A 80 5.71 1.52 13.78
N ASN A 81 6.68 2.25 13.22
CA ASN A 81 7.23 1.96 11.89
C ASN A 81 8.00 0.63 11.84
N TYR A 82 8.53 0.13 12.96
CA TYR A 82 9.29 -1.12 12.95
C TYR A 82 8.38 -2.35 12.75
N TYR A 83 7.22 -2.39 13.41
CA TYR A 83 6.24 -3.47 13.24
C TYR A 83 5.47 -3.37 11.91
N ALA A 84 5.05 -2.17 11.51
CA ALA A 84 4.35 -1.97 10.24
C ALA A 84 5.26 -2.24 9.02
N SER A 85 6.54 -1.85 9.08
CA SER A 85 7.50 -2.19 8.02
C SER A 85 7.84 -3.67 8.01
N GLN A 86 7.96 -4.31 9.18
CA GLN A 86 8.23 -5.75 9.25
C GLN A 86 7.07 -6.57 8.67
N GLU A 87 5.81 -6.21 8.92
CA GLU A 87 4.66 -6.84 8.26
C GLU A 87 4.68 -6.61 6.74
N GLN A 88 5.03 -5.40 6.29
CA GLN A 88 5.13 -5.10 4.85
C GLN A 88 6.24 -5.91 4.17
N TYR A 89 7.40 -6.09 4.82
CA TYR A 89 8.46 -6.96 4.32
C TYR A 89 8.04 -8.42 4.31
N VAL A 90 7.29 -8.90 5.30
CA VAL A 90 6.78 -10.28 5.34
C VAL A 90 5.82 -10.54 4.18
N ILE A 91 4.90 -9.60 3.90
CA ILE A 91 3.97 -9.69 2.77
C ILE A 91 4.72 -9.67 1.43
N GLU A 92 5.72 -8.80 1.28
CA GLU A 92 6.51 -8.73 0.05
C GLU A 92 7.36 -9.99 -0.15
N ILE A 93 7.97 -10.53 0.92
CA ILE A 93 8.71 -11.80 0.88
C ILE A 93 7.79 -12.94 0.46
N GLU A 94 6.56 -13.01 0.99
CA GLU A 94 5.61 -14.05 0.63
C GLU A 94 5.20 -13.95 -0.84
N LYS A 95 4.95 -12.74 -1.33
CA LYS A 95 4.66 -12.49 -2.74
C LYS A 95 5.82 -12.87 -3.65
N LEU A 96 7.06 -12.52 -3.29
CA LEU A 96 8.27 -12.89 -4.02
C LEU A 96 8.47 -14.41 -4.02
N LYS A 97 8.16 -15.12 -2.92
CA LYS A 97 8.20 -16.59 -2.88
C LYS A 97 7.16 -17.21 -3.81
N GLN A 98 5.94 -16.69 -3.82
CA GLN A 98 4.89 -17.16 -4.73
C GLN A 98 5.28 -16.97 -6.20
N GLN A 99 5.83 -15.80 -6.54
CA GLN A 99 6.34 -15.54 -7.89
C GLN A 99 7.48 -16.49 -8.25
N ASN A 100 8.42 -16.74 -7.35
CA ASN A 100 9.51 -17.71 -7.59
C ASN A 100 8.98 -19.13 -7.80
N CYS A 101 8.01 -19.57 -6.99
CA CYS A 101 7.38 -20.88 -7.16
C CYS A 101 6.71 -21.00 -8.54
N TYR A 102 5.98 -19.96 -8.95
CA TYR A 102 5.36 -19.90 -10.27
C TYR A 102 6.39 -19.95 -11.41
N LEU A 103 7.46 -19.15 -11.32
CA LEU A 103 8.54 -19.14 -12.31
C LEU A 103 9.26 -20.49 -12.39
N GLN A 104 9.49 -21.15 -11.25
CA GLN A 104 10.07 -22.50 -11.21
C GLN A 104 9.17 -23.53 -11.89
N ALA A 105 7.85 -23.46 -11.67
CA ALA A 105 6.90 -24.34 -12.34
C ALA A 105 6.93 -24.16 -13.87
N ILE A 106 6.99 -22.91 -14.34
CA ILE A 106 7.14 -22.61 -15.78
C ILE A 106 8.46 -23.15 -16.31
N LEU A 107 9.57 -22.95 -15.59
CA LEU A 107 10.87 -23.46 -16.01
C LEU A 107 10.87 -24.98 -16.15
N MET A 108 10.29 -25.69 -15.17
CA MET A 108 10.17 -27.14 -15.20
C MET A 108 9.36 -27.63 -16.41
N GLU A 109 8.28 -26.94 -16.76
CA GLU A 109 7.49 -27.29 -17.93
C GLU A 109 8.24 -27.02 -19.25
N LYS A 110 8.99 -25.91 -19.31
CA LYS A 110 9.87 -25.62 -20.45
C LYS A 110 10.98 -26.65 -20.62
N GLU A 111 11.57 -27.15 -19.53
CA GLU A 111 12.59 -28.20 -19.59
C GLU A 111 12.05 -29.52 -20.13
N LYS A 112 10.83 -29.91 -19.72
CA LYS A 112 10.16 -31.08 -20.30
C LYS A 112 9.93 -30.91 -21.80
N LEU A 113 9.47 -29.74 -22.22
CA LEU A 113 9.25 -29.44 -23.63
C LEU A 113 10.55 -29.52 -24.43
N ILE A 114 11.64 -28.94 -23.92
CA ILE A 114 12.96 -29.01 -24.56
C ILE A 114 13.44 -30.46 -24.66
N THR A 115 13.26 -31.25 -23.60
CA THR A 115 13.66 -32.66 -23.59
C THR A 115 12.87 -33.45 -24.63
N TRP A 116 11.56 -33.21 -24.72
CA TRP A 116 10.70 -33.81 -25.73
C TRP A 116 11.15 -33.42 -27.15
N GLN A 117 11.41 -32.15 -27.41
CA GLN A 117 11.89 -31.68 -28.71
C GLN A 117 13.24 -32.31 -29.11
N LYS A 118 14.16 -32.46 -28.15
CA LYS A 118 15.44 -33.15 -28.38
C LYS A 118 15.23 -34.61 -28.77
N GLN A 119 14.36 -35.34 -28.07
CA GLN A 119 14.04 -36.73 -28.42
C GLN A 119 13.44 -36.87 -29.83
N GLN A 120 12.59 -35.93 -30.24
CA GLN A 120 12.05 -35.91 -31.60
C GLN A 120 13.15 -35.67 -32.65
N LEU A 121 14.06 -34.74 -32.39
CA LEU A 121 15.21 -34.48 -33.27
C LEU A 121 16.14 -35.69 -33.38
N ASP A 122 16.42 -36.37 -32.26
CA ASP A 122 17.27 -37.56 -32.24
C ASP A 122 16.63 -38.70 -33.04
N SER A 123 15.31 -38.91 -32.87
CA SER A 123 14.56 -39.91 -33.63
C SER A 123 14.57 -39.60 -35.13
N LEU A 124 14.40 -38.33 -35.51
CA LEU A 124 14.46 -37.90 -36.90
C LEU A 124 15.86 -38.09 -37.49
N ASN A 125 16.91 -37.75 -36.74
CA ASN A 125 18.29 -37.94 -37.16
C ASN A 125 18.63 -39.42 -37.37
N GLU A 126 18.13 -40.32 -36.52
CA GLU A 126 18.27 -41.78 -36.72
C GLU A 126 17.53 -42.27 -37.97
N LEU A 127 16.33 -41.76 -38.24
CA LEU A 127 15.62 -42.06 -39.50
C LEU A 127 16.40 -41.60 -40.73
N ILE A 128 16.97 -40.39 -40.71
CA ILE A 128 17.80 -39.89 -41.81
C ILE A 128 19.05 -40.76 -42.00
N ARG A 129 19.71 -41.20 -40.91
CA ARG A 129 20.87 -42.10 -40.97
C ARG A 129 20.54 -43.46 -41.57
N THR A 130 19.36 -44.00 -41.28
CA THR A 130 18.93 -45.30 -41.81
C THR A 130 18.53 -45.20 -43.28
N ILE A 131 17.90 -44.11 -43.71
CA ILE A 131 17.53 -43.88 -45.11
C ILE A 131 18.76 -43.53 -45.97
N GLY A 132 19.72 -42.74 -45.44
CA GLY A 132 20.93 -42.34 -46.16
C GLY A 132 22.01 -43.42 -46.32
N ARG A 133 21.80 -44.62 -45.75
CA ARG A 133 22.66 -45.81 -45.93
C ARG A 133 22.13 -46.80 -46.99
N GLY A 134 20.99 -46.49 -47.61
CA GLY A 134 20.39 -47.27 -48.71
C GLY A 134 20.79 -46.78 -50.09
#